data_AF-A0A090WTW0-F1
#
_entry.id   AF-A0A090WTW0-F1
#
_cell.length_a   1.000
_cell.length_b   1.000
_cell.length_c   1.000
_cell.angle_alpha   90.00
_cell.angle_beta   90.00
_cell.angle_gamma   90.00
#
_symmetry.space_group_name_H-M   'P 1'
#
loop_
_entity.id
_entity.type
_entity.pdbx_description
1 polymer ?
#
loop_
_entity_poly.entity_id
_entity_poly.type
_entity_poly.pdbx_seq_one_letter_code
_entity_poly.pdbx_strand_id
1 'polypeptide(L)'
;MNKTILTLLAVVLLFNCSTAQKVAEPKGIDKANVKTSMIKALEWQEAHPIFAIAPTDWTAGAYYTGVARAHKATKDMMYMAALKNQGYWNDWQTYKRLHHADDVAISYSYLYIDMTAGRKNFVDLEPTKKFLDAHLYEDDVWKSGKDKSKMGKNILWWWCDALFMAPPVLNLYAKHTNQPKYLDEMHKYYMETYNQLYDEEERLFARDMRYVWQGTDQDEKEPNGKKIFWSRGNGWVLSGLALILDDMPQDYKHRPFYENLFKEMASRILELQPEDGLWRTSLLCPEAYEHGEVSGSGFYTFALAWGVNNGMLDKAKYQPAVEKAWEALAKCQHNDGRVGWVQNIGAFPEPASANSWQNFGTGAFLMAGSEVLKMK
;
A
#
# COMPACT_ATOMS: atom_id res chain seq x y z
N MET A 1 75.47 6.31 -53.71
CA MET A 1 75.54 5.44 -52.52
C MET A 1 74.91 6.19 -51.36
N ASN A 2 73.76 5.70 -50.91
CA ASN A 2 72.80 6.43 -50.08
C ASN A 2 73.15 6.41 -48.59
N LYS A 3 72.79 7.52 -47.95
CA LYS A 3 72.80 7.82 -46.52
C LYS A 3 71.96 6.84 -45.71
N THR A 4 72.34 6.59 -44.45
CA THR A 4 71.40 6.07 -43.44
C THR A 4 71.71 6.70 -42.08
N ILE A 5 70.89 7.68 -41.72
CA ILE A 5 70.78 8.25 -40.38
C ILE A 5 69.66 7.46 -39.70
N LEU A 6 69.97 6.84 -38.55
CA LEU A 6 69.03 6.05 -37.76
C LEU A 6 68.21 7.01 -36.88
N THR A 7 66.91 7.15 -37.16
CA THR A 7 65.96 7.89 -36.32
C THR A 7 65.30 6.92 -35.35
N LEU A 8 65.53 7.10 -34.05
CA LEU A 8 64.88 6.35 -32.97
C LEU A 8 63.47 6.92 -32.74
N LEU A 9 62.42 6.15 -33.02
CA LEU A 9 61.04 6.51 -32.72
C LEU A 9 60.68 5.96 -31.32
N ALA A 10 60.51 6.83 -30.33
CA ALA A 10 59.98 6.47 -29.02
C ALA A 10 58.44 6.52 -29.07
N VAL A 11 57.79 5.36 -28.96
CA VAL A 11 56.34 5.25 -28.81
C VAL A 11 55.99 5.43 -27.34
N VAL A 12 55.34 6.55 -27.02
CA VAL A 12 54.76 6.80 -25.68
C VAL A 12 53.36 6.18 -25.66
N LEU A 13 53.21 5.08 -24.93
CA LEU A 13 51.93 4.46 -24.60
C LEU A 13 51.31 5.20 -23.41
N LEU A 14 50.25 5.97 -23.66
CA LEU A 14 49.41 6.57 -22.64
C LEU A 14 48.52 5.46 -22.03
N PHE A 15 48.83 5.05 -20.81
CA PHE A 15 47.93 4.24 -19.98
C PHE A 15 46.81 5.13 -19.43
N ASN A 16 45.61 5.02 -20.02
CA ASN A 16 44.37 5.50 -19.42
C ASN A 16 44.01 4.59 -18.24
N CYS A 17 44.32 5.02 -17.02
CA CYS A 17 43.76 4.45 -15.79
C CYS A 17 42.32 5.00 -15.63
N SER A 18 41.35 4.32 -16.22
CA SER A 18 39.95 4.47 -15.83
C SER A 18 39.74 3.75 -14.50
N THR A 19 39.68 4.51 -13.40
CA THR A 19 39.17 4.00 -12.13
C THR A 19 37.68 3.72 -12.28
N ALA A 20 37.35 2.50 -12.70
CA ALA A 20 36.00 1.99 -12.57
C ALA A 20 35.64 1.97 -11.07
N GLN A 21 34.77 2.89 -10.66
CA GLN A 21 34.07 2.78 -9.39
C GLN A 21 33.39 1.41 -9.38
N LYS A 22 33.84 0.49 -8.52
CA LYS A 22 33.09 -0.73 -8.22
C LYS A 22 31.76 -0.29 -7.63
N VAL A 23 30.73 -0.18 -8.47
CA VAL A 23 29.34 -0.26 -8.02
C VAL A 23 29.26 -1.62 -7.35
N ALA A 24 29.10 -1.63 -6.02
CA ALA A 24 28.89 -2.87 -5.30
C ALA A 24 27.66 -3.53 -5.93
N GLU A 25 27.79 -4.79 -6.36
CA GLU A 25 26.63 -5.58 -6.74
C GLU A 25 25.61 -5.52 -5.59
N PRO A 26 24.31 -5.29 -5.88
CA PRO A 26 23.31 -5.26 -4.84
C PRO A 26 23.41 -6.58 -4.06
N LYS A 27 23.69 -6.48 -2.76
CA LYS A 27 23.59 -7.63 -1.87
C LYS A 27 22.12 -8.05 -1.92
N GLY A 28 21.84 -9.24 -2.46
CA GLY A 28 20.49 -9.77 -2.50
C GLY A 28 19.81 -9.71 -1.13
N ILE A 29 18.49 -9.61 -1.12
CA ILE A 29 17.68 -9.45 0.09
C ILE A 29 18.03 -10.51 1.15
N ASP A 30 18.49 -10.07 2.32
CA ASP A 30 18.70 -10.93 3.49
C ASP A 30 17.34 -11.29 4.12
N LYS A 31 16.81 -12.45 3.73
CA LYS A 31 15.50 -12.94 4.19
C LYS A 31 15.45 -13.18 5.70
N ALA A 32 16.57 -13.51 6.35
CA ALA A 32 16.58 -13.71 7.80
C ALA A 32 16.46 -12.37 8.54
N ASN A 33 17.16 -11.35 8.05
CA ASN A 33 17.02 -9.98 8.56
C ASN A 33 15.60 -9.44 8.35
N VAL A 34 15.01 -9.64 7.16
CA VAL A 34 13.62 -9.21 6.88
C VAL A 34 12.64 -9.82 7.89
N LYS A 35 12.70 -11.14 8.13
CA LYS A 35 11.83 -11.80 9.13
C LYS A 35 12.02 -11.21 10.53
N THR A 36 13.27 -11.03 10.94
CA THR A 36 13.60 -10.48 12.26
C THR A 36 13.07 -9.05 12.42
N SER A 37 13.26 -8.19 11.41
CA SER A 37 12.72 -6.84 11.38
C SER A 37 11.19 -6.82 11.45
N MET A 38 10.51 -7.69 10.73
CA MET A 38 9.04 -7.79 10.78
C MET A 38 8.54 -8.26 12.15
N ILE A 39 9.22 -9.18 12.82
CA ILE A 39 8.85 -9.61 14.18
C ILE A 39 9.04 -8.45 15.17
N LYS A 40 10.17 -7.75 15.12
CA LYS A 40 10.39 -6.57 15.98
C LYS A 40 9.34 -5.47 15.75
N ALA A 41 8.93 -5.25 14.50
CA ALA A 41 7.87 -4.29 14.17
C ALA A 41 6.52 -4.69 14.79
N LEU A 42 6.18 -5.98 14.71
CA LEU A 42 4.99 -6.54 15.38
C LEU A 42 5.08 -6.36 16.91
N GLU A 43 6.16 -6.83 17.53
CA GLU A 43 6.36 -6.77 18.99
C GLU A 43 6.26 -5.34 19.51
N TRP A 44 6.91 -4.40 18.82
CA TRP A 44 6.86 -3.00 19.19
C TRP A 44 5.43 -2.45 19.10
N GLN A 45 4.71 -2.74 18.01
CA GLN A 45 3.37 -2.19 17.82
C GLN A 45 2.34 -2.82 18.77
N GLU A 46 2.44 -4.12 19.06
CA GLU A 46 1.59 -4.80 20.05
C GLU A 46 1.83 -4.26 21.48
N ALA A 47 3.04 -3.79 21.78
CA ALA A 47 3.35 -3.10 23.04
C ALA A 47 2.87 -1.65 23.10
N HIS A 48 2.49 -1.05 21.95
CA HIS A 48 2.05 0.34 21.84
C HIS A 48 0.70 0.43 21.10
N PRO A 49 -0.39 -0.14 21.64
CA PRO A 49 -1.69 -0.11 20.99
C PRO A 49 -2.17 1.34 20.81
N ILE A 50 -2.71 1.64 19.63
CA ILE A 50 -3.26 2.94 19.26
C ILE A 50 -4.46 2.74 18.34
N PHE A 51 -5.39 3.70 18.38
CA PHE A 51 -6.52 3.78 17.47
C PHE A 51 -6.95 5.25 17.32
N ALA A 52 -7.68 5.56 16.25
CA ALA A 52 -8.25 6.89 16.05
C ALA A 52 -9.50 7.09 16.92
N ILE A 53 -10.39 6.10 16.91
CA ILE A 53 -11.70 6.14 17.59
C ILE A 53 -11.95 4.86 18.37
N ALA A 54 -11.58 3.69 17.82
CA ALA A 54 -11.84 2.40 18.46
C ALA A 54 -10.85 1.32 18.00
N PRO A 55 -10.61 0.25 18.81
CA PRO A 55 -9.77 -0.88 18.41
C PRO A 55 -10.22 -1.63 17.14
N THR A 56 -11.45 -1.38 16.67
CA THR A 56 -12.04 -1.96 15.44
C THR A 56 -12.07 -0.96 14.28
N ASP A 57 -11.47 0.23 14.42
CA ASP A 57 -11.44 1.22 13.35
C ASP A 57 -10.43 0.86 12.23
N TRP A 58 -10.41 1.68 11.18
CA TRP A 58 -9.57 1.44 10.01
C TRP A 58 -8.07 1.41 10.31
N THR A 59 -7.61 2.09 11.36
CA THR A 59 -6.19 2.14 11.70
C THR A 59 -5.73 0.75 12.16
N ALA A 60 -6.55 0.10 12.99
CA ALA A 60 -6.35 -1.28 13.41
C ALA A 60 -6.61 -2.25 12.25
N GLY A 61 -7.61 -1.99 11.40
CA GLY A 61 -7.88 -2.83 10.23
C GLY A 61 -6.72 -2.90 9.25
N ALA A 62 -6.10 -1.76 8.93
CA ALA A 62 -4.91 -1.70 8.10
C ALA A 62 -3.70 -2.36 8.76
N TYR A 63 -3.50 -2.13 10.05
CA TYR A 63 -2.44 -2.79 10.83
C TYR A 63 -2.57 -4.32 10.77
N TYR A 64 -3.71 -4.87 11.17
CA TYR A 64 -3.92 -6.31 11.21
C TYR A 64 -4.03 -6.96 9.83
N THR A 65 -4.36 -6.19 8.78
CA THR A 65 -4.16 -6.64 7.40
C THR A 65 -2.68 -6.92 7.12
N GLY A 66 -1.77 -6.03 7.54
CA GLY A 66 -0.33 -6.27 7.45
C GLY A 66 0.14 -7.48 8.26
N VAL A 67 -0.37 -7.65 9.47
CA VAL A 67 -0.11 -8.85 10.30
C VAL A 67 -0.59 -10.13 9.59
N ALA A 68 -1.77 -10.11 8.96
CA ALA A 68 -2.28 -11.24 8.18
C ALA A 68 -1.41 -11.58 6.97
N ARG A 69 -0.92 -10.56 6.23
CA ARG A 69 0.02 -10.78 5.12
C ARG A 69 1.36 -11.32 5.60
N ALA A 70 1.88 -10.82 6.72
CA ALA A 70 3.09 -11.34 7.36
C ALA A 70 2.92 -12.82 7.78
N HIS A 71 1.80 -13.19 8.41
CA HIS A 71 1.49 -14.59 8.70
C HIS A 71 1.40 -15.42 7.41
N LYS A 72 0.75 -14.91 6.35
CA LYS A 72 0.61 -15.64 5.07
C LYS A 72 1.98 -16.01 4.49
N ALA A 73 2.95 -15.09 4.56
CA ALA A 73 4.28 -15.27 4.01
C ALA A 73 5.22 -16.10 4.90
N THR A 74 5.11 -16.00 6.22
CA THR A 74 6.07 -16.60 7.16
C THR A 74 5.58 -17.87 7.83
N LYS A 75 4.25 -18.02 7.99
CA LYS A 75 3.59 -19.02 8.86
C LYS A 75 4.02 -18.94 10.32
N ASP A 76 4.60 -17.81 10.74
CA ASP A 76 5.03 -17.62 12.12
C ASP A 76 3.82 -17.38 13.03
N MET A 77 3.70 -18.24 14.05
CA MET A 77 2.54 -18.25 14.95
C MET A 77 2.42 -16.99 15.81
N MET A 78 3.47 -16.17 15.93
CA MET A 78 3.39 -14.88 16.63
C MET A 78 2.40 -13.93 15.95
N TYR A 79 2.40 -13.86 14.61
CA TYR A 79 1.41 -13.08 13.86
C TYR A 79 -0.01 -13.63 14.06
N MET A 80 -0.18 -14.96 14.01
CA MET A 80 -1.48 -15.59 14.25
C MET A 80 -1.98 -15.37 15.69
N ALA A 81 -1.08 -15.35 16.68
CA ALA A 81 -1.44 -15.05 18.06
C ALA A 81 -1.98 -13.61 18.20
N ALA A 82 -1.30 -12.61 17.63
CA ALA A 82 -1.78 -11.23 17.60
C ALA A 82 -3.16 -11.11 16.92
N LEU A 83 -3.33 -11.75 15.76
CA LEU A 83 -4.60 -11.78 15.02
C LEU A 83 -5.75 -12.39 15.84
N LYS A 84 -5.51 -13.52 16.51
CA LYS A 84 -6.52 -14.18 17.35
C LYS A 84 -6.85 -13.37 18.60
N ASN A 85 -5.84 -12.75 19.22
CA ASN A 85 -6.03 -11.94 20.42
C ASN A 85 -6.96 -10.77 20.13
N GLN A 86 -6.66 -9.95 19.12
CA GLN A 86 -7.52 -8.80 18.78
C GLN A 86 -8.93 -9.23 18.38
N GLY A 87 -9.07 -10.34 17.63
CA GLY A 87 -10.38 -10.83 17.20
C GLY A 87 -11.25 -11.26 18.38
N TYR A 88 -10.64 -11.93 19.36
CA TYR A 88 -11.30 -12.27 20.62
C TYR A 88 -11.69 -11.04 21.45
N TRP A 89 -10.79 -10.07 21.62
CA TRP A 89 -11.05 -8.85 22.41
C TRP A 89 -12.10 -7.94 21.77
N ASN A 90 -12.18 -7.94 20.44
CA ASN A 90 -13.16 -7.17 19.67
C ASN A 90 -14.51 -7.89 19.52
N ASP A 91 -14.65 -9.11 20.06
CA ASP A 91 -15.83 -9.98 19.87
C ASP A 91 -16.24 -10.09 18.40
N TRP A 92 -15.23 -10.16 17.52
CA TRP A 92 -15.37 -10.22 16.05
C TRP A 92 -16.20 -9.10 15.43
N GLN A 93 -16.40 -7.98 16.15
CA GLN A 93 -17.21 -6.86 15.67
C GLN A 93 -16.45 -5.98 14.67
N THR A 94 -17.18 -5.44 13.71
CA THR A 94 -16.79 -4.25 12.95
C THR A 94 -16.91 -3.00 13.84
N TYR A 95 -16.47 -1.84 13.36
CA TYR A 95 -16.94 -0.59 13.94
C TYR A 95 -18.40 -0.29 13.48
N LYS A 96 -18.99 0.80 13.97
CA LYS A 96 -20.47 0.92 14.10
C LYS A 96 -21.18 1.65 12.94
N ARG A 97 -20.47 2.40 12.10
CA ARG A 97 -21.05 3.22 11.02
C ARG A 97 -21.18 2.38 9.76
N LEU A 98 -22.32 1.75 9.58
CA LEU A 98 -22.56 0.79 8.48
C LEU A 98 -22.39 1.37 7.07
N HIS A 99 -22.52 2.69 6.89
CA HIS A 99 -22.27 3.37 5.62
C HIS A 99 -20.77 3.69 5.36
N HIS A 100 -19.88 3.48 6.33
CA HIS A 100 -18.51 4.00 6.31
C HIS A 100 -17.47 2.90 6.05
N ALA A 101 -16.79 2.91 4.89
CA ALA A 101 -15.83 1.86 4.50
C ALA A 101 -14.74 1.57 5.55
N ASP A 102 -14.23 2.61 6.24
CA ASP A 102 -13.29 2.46 7.36
C ASP A 102 -13.69 1.41 8.40
N ASP A 103 -14.99 1.32 8.70
CA ASP A 103 -15.50 0.56 9.84
C ASP A 103 -15.49 -0.95 9.60
N VAL A 104 -15.27 -1.39 8.35
CA VAL A 104 -15.19 -2.82 8.00
C VAL A 104 -13.77 -3.32 7.78
N ALA A 105 -12.76 -2.45 7.69
CA ALA A 105 -11.38 -2.83 7.36
C ALA A 105 -10.83 -3.92 8.28
N ILE A 106 -11.20 -3.90 9.56
CA ILE A 106 -10.80 -4.92 10.55
C ILE A 106 -11.25 -6.34 10.19
N SER A 107 -12.34 -6.47 9.43
CA SER A 107 -12.88 -7.76 8.99
C SER A 107 -11.96 -8.52 8.04
N TYR A 108 -11.00 -7.85 7.39
CA TYR A 108 -9.96 -8.57 6.62
C TYR A 108 -9.23 -9.56 7.52
N SER A 109 -8.88 -9.14 8.74
CA SER A 109 -8.22 -10.00 9.73
C SER A 109 -9.11 -11.15 10.20
N TYR A 110 -10.40 -10.90 10.43
CA TYR A 110 -11.35 -11.93 10.88
C TYR A 110 -11.53 -13.01 9.82
N LEU A 111 -11.78 -12.60 8.57
CA LEU A 111 -11.87 -13.51 7.42
C LEU A 111 -10.58 -14.31 7.26
N TYR A 112 -9.43 -13.66 7.37
CA TYR A 112 -8.15 -14.34 7.28
C TYR A 112 -7.98 -15.42 8.37
N ILE A 113 -8.34 -15.13 9.62
CA ILE A 113 -8.27 -16.08 10.72
C ILE A 113 -9.19 -17.27 10.44
N ASP A 114 -10.45 -17.02 10.06
CA ASP A 114 -11.42 -18.10 9.82
C ASP A 114 -10.95 -19.04 8.69
N MET A 115 -10.45 -18.45 7.61
CA MET A 115 -9.95 -19.19 6.44
C MET A 115 -8.66 -19.99 6.71
N THR A 116 -7.88 -19.65 7.74
CA THR A 116 -6.51 -20.20 7.90
C THR A 116 -6.23 -20.86 9.24
N ALA A 117 -7.00 -20.59 10.29
CA ALA A 117 -6.74 -21.13 11.64
C ALA A 117 -7.12 -22.61 11.81
N GLY A 118 -7.83 -23.21 10.83
CA GLY A 118 -8.18 -24.62 10.81
C GLY A 118 -9.19 -25.06 11.88
N ARG A 119 -9.77 -24.13 12.63
CA ARG A 119 -10.75 -24.39 13.68
C ARG A 119 -12.13 -23.89 13.25
N LYS A 120 -13.03 -24.82 12.97
CA LYS A 120 -14.43 -24.49 12.64
C LYS A 120 -15.07 -23.69 13.77
N ASN A 121 -15.88 -22.70 13.42
CA ASN A 121 -16.68 -21.87 14.34
C ASN A 121 -15.83 -21.14 15.40
N PHE A 122 -14.58 -20.81 15.07
CA PHE A 122 -13.72 -20.02 15.96
C PHE A 122 -13.97 -18.52 15.82
N VAL A 123 -14.24 -18.07 14.60
CA VAL A 123 -14.53 -16.68 14.24
C VAL A 123 -16.04 -16.55 14.06
N ASP A 124 -16.64 -15.49 14.62
CA ASP A 124 -17.99 -15.09 14.27
C ASP A 124 -17.96 -14.09 13.11
N LEU A 125 -18.45 -14.49 11.94
CA LEU A 125 -18.52 -13.64 10.75
C LEU A 125 -19.90 -12.99 10.55
N GLU A 126 -20.87 -13.23 11.44
CA GLU A 126 -22.19 -12.58 11.37
C GLU A 126 -22.09 -11.04 11.49
N PRO A 127 -21.26 -10.44 12.37
CA PRO A 127 -21.07 -8.99 12.38
C PRO A 127 -20.52 -8.44 11.07
N THR A 128 -19.52 -9.09 10.48
CA THR A 128 -18.98 -8.74 9.15
C THR A 128 -20.07 -8.85 8.09
N LYS A 129 -20.83 -9.95 8.05
CA LYS A 129 -21.92 -10.15 7.09
C LYS A 129 -22.95 -9.03 7.18
N LYS A 130 -23.43 -8.73 8.40
CA LYS A 130 -24.42 -7.68 8.65
C LYS A 130 -23.91 -6.32 8.19
N PHE A 131 -22.63 -6.02 8.45
CA PHE A 131 -22.01 -4.80 7.95
C PHE A 131 -22.03 -4.75 6.43
N LEU A 132 -21.51 -5.78 5.75
CA LEU A 132 -21.42 -5.79 4.29
C LEU A 132 -22.79 -5.70 3.62
N ASP A 133 -23.79 -6.39 4.17
CA ASP A 133 -25.15 -6.35 3.65
C ASP A 133 -25.76 -4.95 3.75
N ALA A 134 -25.67 -4.30 4.91
CA ALA A 134 -26.14 -2.92 5.08
C ALA A 134 -25.32 -1.95 4.21
N HIS A 135 -23.99 -2.07 4.21
CA HIS A 135 -23.07 -1.20 3.49
C HIS A 135 -23.32 -1.21 1.99
N LEU A 136 -23.66 -2.35 1.39
CA LEU A 136 -23.91 -2.46 -0.05
C LEU A 136 -25.36 -2.25 -0.43
N TYR A 137 -26.30 -2.83 0.31
CA TYR A 137 -27.69 -2.97 -0.16
C TYR A 137 -28.70 -2.04 0.52
N GLU A 138 -28.37 -1.43 1.67
CA GLU A 138 -29.26 -0.45 2.30
C GLU A 138 -28.97 0.96 1.80
N ASP A 139 -30.00 1.80 1.76
CA ASP A 139 -29.84 3.23 1.48
C ASP A 139 -29.11 3.93 2.62
N ASP A 140 -28.26 4.89 2.28
CA ASP A 140 -27.60 5.74 3.27
C ASP A 140 -27.42 7.18 2.78
N VAL A 141 -26.93 8.03 3.67
CA VAL A 141 -26.80 9.47 3.43
C VAL A 141 -25.86 9.81 2.27
N TRP A 142 -24.81 9.02 2.02
CA TRP A 142 -23.85 9.24 0.94
C TRP A 142 -24.37 8.71 -0.39
N LYS A 143 -24.93 7.49 -0.42
CA LYS A 143 -25.59 6.94 -1.62
C LYS A 143 -26.73 7.82 -2.13
N SER A 144 -27.35 8.60 -1.24
CA SER A 144 -28.42 9.54 -1.63
C SER A 144 -27.96 10.65 -2.59
N GLY A 145 -26.65 10.92 -2.70
CA GLY A 145 -26.09 11.96 -3.56
C GLY A 145 -26.42 13.39 -3.14
N LYS A 146 -27.01 13.59 -1.95
CA LYS A 146 -27.52 14.91 -1.50
C LYS A 146 -26.47 15.80 -0.84
N ASP A 147 -25.31 15.27 -0.49
CA ASP A 147 -24.22 16.04 0.11
C ASP A 147 -23.65 17.03 -0.91
N LYS A 148 -23.61 18.32 -0.53
CA LYS A 148 -23.07 19.41 -1.35
C LYS A 148 -21.77 19.97 -0.79
N SER A 149 -21.12 19.24 0.13
CA SER A 149 -19.83 19.67 0.68
C SER A 149 -18.74 19.58 -0.37
N LYS A 150 -17.68 20.38 -0.22
CA LYS A 150 -16.52 20.36 -1.14
C LYS A 150 -15.81 19.00 -1.19
N MET A 151 -15.98 18.15 -0.18
CA MET A 151 -15.43 16.79 -0.17
C MET A 151 -16.11 15.87 -1.19
N GLY A 152 -17.31 16.21 -1.68
CA GLY A 152 -18.03 15.40 -2.65
C GLY A 152 -18.54 14.08 -2.09
N LYS A 153 -19.20 14.10 -0.92
CA LYS A 153 -19.72 12.88 -0.26
C LYS A 153 -21.03 12.38 -0.88
N ASN A 154 -21.07 12.28 -2.20
CA ASN A 154 -22.24 11.96 -3.01
C ASN A 154 -22.22 10.54 -3.61
N ILE A 155 -21.19 9.76 -3.29
CA ILE A 155 -21.06 8.33 -3.58
C ILE A 155 -20.61 7.59 -2.31
N LEU A 156 -20.82 6.28 -2.23
CA LEU A 156 -20.50 5.49 -1.02
C LEU A 156 -19.01 5.57 -0.64
N TRP A 157 -18.14 5.47 -1.63
CA TRP A 157 -16.69 5.53 -1.49
C TRP A 157 -16.17 6.83 -2.12
N TRP A 158 -16.53 7.96 -1.52
CA TRP A 158 -16.21 9.30 -2.02
C TRP A 158 -14.74 9.73 -1.84
N TRP A 159 -13.92 8.91 -1.19
CA TRP A 159 -12.49 9.15 -0.99
C TRP A 159 -11.68 7.91 -1.37
N CYS A 160 -10.48 8.09 -1.89
CA CYS A 160 -9.71 7.00 -2.48
C CYS A 160 -9.24 5.95 -1.46
N ASP A 161 -9.02 6.33 -0.20
CA ASP A 161 -8.58 5.42 0.86
C ASP A 161 -9.60 4.28 1.08
N ALA A 162 -10.90 4.53 0.83
CA ALA A 162 -11.97 3.54 0.94
C ALA A 162 -11.71 2.29 0.09
N LEU A 163 -10.93 2.43 -1.00
CA LEU A 163 -10.59 1.35 -1.92
C LEU A 163 -9.63 0.31 -1.33
N PHE A 164 -8.98 0.61 -0.20
CA PHE A 164 -8.29 -0.37 0.64
C PHE A 164 -9.20 -0.97 1.72
N MET A 165 -10.10 -0.15 2.28
CA MET A 165 -10.83 -0.51 3.50
C MET A 165 -11.90 -1.57 3.24
N ALA A 166 -12.73 -1.39 2.20
CA ALA A 166 -13.88 -2.27 1.93
C ALA A 166 -13.64 -3.31 0.82
N PRO A 167 -13.07 -2.97 -0.35
CA PRO A 167 -12.98 -3.93 -1.47
C PRO A 167 -12.20 -5.23 -1.16
N PRO A 168 -11.03 -5.21 -0.49
CA PRO A 168 -10.34 -6.44 -0.11
C PRO A 168 -11.17 -7.35 0.81
N VAL A 169 -11.95 -6.76 1.73
CA VAL A 169 -12.86 -7.48 2.63
C VAL A 169 -14.00 -8.11 1.84
N LEU A 170 -14.65 -7.34 0.96
CA LEU A 170 -15.73 -7.82 0.09
C LEU A 170 -15.28 -8.97 -0.79
N ASN A 171 -14.09 -8.86 -1.39
CA ASN A 171 -13.49 -9.89 -2.22
C ASN A 171 -13.22 -11.19 -1.45
N LEU A 172 -12.62 -11.09 -0.26
CA LEU A 172 -12.39 -12.25 0.60
C LEU A 172 -13.70 -12.88 1.09
N TYR A 173 -14.67 -12.07 1.47
CA TYR A 173 -15.98 -12.56 1.92
C TYR A 173 -16.74 -13.27 0.79
N ALA A 174 -16.72 -12.71 -0.43
CA ALA A 174 -17.32 -13.32 -1.61
C ALA A 174 -16.69 -14.68 -1.93
N LYS A 175 -15.35 -14.75 -1.88
CA LYS A 175 -14.58 -16.00 -2.06
C LYS A 175 -14.91 -17.03 -0.98
N HIS A 176 -14.90 -16.62 0.29
CA HIS A 176 -15.09 -17.50 1.43
C HIS A 176 -16.51 -18.09 1.46
N THR A 177 -17.52 -17.28 1.14
CA THR A 177 -18.93 -17.69 1.19
C THR A 177 -19.48 -18.16 -0.16
N ASN A 178 -18.67 -18.14 -1.22
CA ASN A 178 -19.07 -18.45 -2.59
C ASN A 178 -20.28 -17.64 -3.08
N GLN A 179 -20.29 -16.34 -2.77
CA GLN A 179 -21.36 -15.40 -3.13
C GLN A 179 -20.82 -14.28 -4.05
N PRO A 180 -20.76 -14.51 -5.38
CA PRO A 180 -20.18 -13.55 -6.32
C PRO A 180 -20.94 -12.21 -6.39
N LYS A 181 -22.19 -12.14 -5.92
CA LYS A 181 -22.98 -10.90 -5.84
C LYS A 181 -22.26 -9.77 -5.09
N TYR A 182 -21.40 -10.09 -4.11
CA TYR A 182 -20.62 -9.08 -3.38
C TYR A 182 -19.52 -8.48 -4.26
N LEU A 183 -18.97 -9.23 -5.23
CA LEU A 183 -18.01 -8.70 -6.21
C LEU A 183 -18.67 -7.75 -7.21
N ASP A 184 -19.90 -8.06 -7.63
CA ASP A 184 -20.66 -7.22 -8.56
C ASP A 184 -20.99 -5.86 -7.93
N GLU A 185 -21.46 -5.86 -6.68
CA GLU A 185 -21.70 -4.63 -5.93
C GLU A 185 -20.41 -3.88 -5.60
N MET A 186 -19.35 -4.60 -5.22
CA MET A 186 -18.02 -4.01 -5.05
C MET A 186 -17.58 -3.30 -6.33
N HIS A 187 -17.78 -3.91 -7.51
CA HIS A 187 -17.40 -3.31 -8.78
C HIS A 187 -18.20 -2.03 -9.07
N LYS A 188 -19.51 -2.02 -8.81
CA LYS A 188 -20.36 -0.84 -8.95
C LYS A 188 -19.79 0.36 -8.17
N TYR A 189 -19.56 0.18 -6.87
CA TYR A 189 -19.04 1.26 -6.01
C TYR A 189 -17.58 1.61 -6.30
N TYR A 190 -16.77 0.64 -6.75
CA TYR A 190 -15.39 0.92 -7.18
C TYR A 190 -15.39 1.82 -8.42
N MET A 191 -16.27 1.54 -9.39
CA MET A 191 -16.38 2.35 -10.61
C MET A 191 -16.85 3.78 -10.32
N GLU A 192 -17.74 3.98 -9.34
CA GLU A 192 -18.11 5.32 -8.90
C GLU A 192 -16.88 6.11 -8.42
N THR A 193 -16.05 5.52 -7.55
CA THR A 193 -14.81 6.15 -7.07
C THR A 193 -13.80 6.36 -8.18
N TYR A 194 -13.60 5.37 -9.05
CA TYR A 194 -12.70 5.46 -10.21
C TYR A 194 -13.09 6.64 -11.10
N ASN A 195 -14.35 6.71 -11.52
CA ASN A 195 -14.85 7.77 -12.39
C ASN A 195 -14.77 9.16 -11.75
N GLN A 196 -14.86 9.24 -10.42
CA GLN A 196 -14.85 10.50 -9.69
C GLN A 196 -13.43 11.00 -9.39
N LEU A 197 -12.49 10.10 -9.10
CA LEU A 197 -11.21 10.46 -8.47
C LEU A 197 -9.95 10.03 -9.24
N TYR A 198 -10.06 9.08 -10.18
CA TYR A 198 -8.90 8.67 -10.97
C TYR A 198 -8.61 9.71 -12.05
N ASP A 199 -7.37 10.21 -12.05
CA ASP A 199 -6.86 11.09 -13.08
C ASP A 199 -6.14 10.24 -14.14
N GLU A 200 -6.75 10.08 -15.30
CA GLU A 200 -6.22 9.23 -16.38
C GLU A 200 -4.91 9.77 -16.96
N GLU A 201 -4.70 11.10 -16.95
CA GLU A 201 -3.47 11.73 -17.43
C GLU A 201 -2.30 11.43 -16.48
N GLU A 202 -2.56 11.59 -15.18
CA GLU A 202 -1.55 11.40 -14.15
C GLU A 202 -1.41 9.95 -13.71
N ARG A 203 -2.39 9.08 -14.01
CA ARG A 203 -2.50 7.67 -13.57
C ARG A 203 -2.47 7.54 -12.04
N LEU A 204 -3.13 8.47 -11.35
CA LEU A 204 -3.18 8.59 -9.88
C LEU A 204 -4.58 8.96 -9.41
N PHE A 205 -4.89 8.65 -8.16
CA PHE A 205 -6.14 9.03 -7.52
C PHE A 205 -5.99 10.33 -6.73
N ALA A 206 -6.85 11.30 -7.02
CA ALA A 206 -7.14 12.39 -6.09
C ALA A 206 -7.75 11.82 -4.81
N ARG A 207 -7.46 12.43 -3.65
CA ARG A 207 -7.94 11.88 -2.37
C ARG A 207 -9.46 11.95 -2.25
N ASP A 208 -10.04 13.09 -2.63
CA ASP A 208 -11.47 13.36 -2.73
C ASP A 208 -11.68 14.56 -3.67
N MET A 209 -12.93 15.01 -3.86
CA MET A 209 -13.27 16.06 -4.82
C MET A 209 -12.58 17.41 -4.60
N ARG A 210 -12.03 17.69 -3.41
CA ARG A 210 -11.27 18.93 -3.18
C ARG A 210 -9.98 19.00 -3.99
N TYR A 211 -9.42 17.84 -4.34
CA TYR A 211 -8.15 17.72 -5.04
C TYR A 211 -8.31 17.41 -6.54
N VAL A 212 -9.55 17.37 -7.04
CA VAL A 212 -9.85 17.26 -8.47
C VAL A 212 -9.89 18.66 -9.06
N TRP A 213 -9.00 18.93 -10.02
CA TRP A 213 -8.96 20.23 -10.69
C TRP A 213 -10.19 20.45 -11.56
N GLN A 214 -10.80 21.64 -11.46
CA GLN A 214 -11.87 22.09 -12.34
C GLN A 214 -11.38 23.05 -13.44
N GLY A 215 -10.07 23.32 -13.48
CA GLY A 215 -9.44 24.27 -14.41
C GLY A 215 -9.64 25.72 -13.99
N THR A 216 -9.73 25.98 -12.68
CA THR A 216 -10.00 27.31 -12.13
C THR A 216 -8.89 27.80 -11.20
N ASP A 217 -8.83 29.11 -10.93
CA ASP A 217 -7.88 29.68 -9.98
C ASP A 217 -8.09 29.21 -8.53
N GLN A 218 -9.21 28.53 -8.24
CA GLN A 218 -9.53 27.97 -6.93
C GLN A 218 -9.04 26.54 -6.73
N ASP A 219 -8.49 25.91 -7.78
CA ASP A 219 -7.97 24.55 -7.69
C ASP A 219 -6.81 24.49 -6.68
N GLU A 220 -6.84 23.51 -5.78
CA GLU A 220 -5.75 23.30 -4.83
C GLU A 220 -4.51 22.75 -5.55
N LYS A 221 -3.35 23.35 -5.29
CA LYS A 221 -2.08 23.04 -5.96
C LYS A 221 -0.98 22.83 -4.94
N GLU A 222 -0.05 21.96 -5.29
CA GLU A 222 1.22 21.86 -4.59
C GLU A 222 2.02 23.18 -4.69
N PRO A 223 3.03 23.41 -3.83
CA PRO A 223 3.88 24.60 -3.90
C PRO A 223 4.53 24.85 -5.27
N ASN A 224 4.80 23.78 -6.04
CA ASN A 224 5.34 23.86 -7.40
C ASN A 224 4.29 24.03 -8.50
N GLY A 225 3.03 24.26 -8.13
CA GLY A 225 1.90 24.49 -9.05
C GLY A 225 1.26 23.23 -9.65
N LYS A 226 1.70 22.02 -9.28
CA LYS A 226 1.14 20.76 -9.79
C LYS A 226 -0.12 20.32 -9.01
N LYS A 227 -0.84 19.35 -9.57
CA LYS A 227 -1.95 18.63 -8.92
C LYS A 227 -1.48 17.96 -7.62
N ILE A 228 -2.35 17.91 -6.61
CA ILE A 228 -2.07 17.29 -5.32
C ILE A 228 -2.42 15.80 -5.39
N PHE A 229 -1.40 14.95 -5.40
CA PHE A 229 -1.56 13.50 -5.22
C PHE A 229 -0.85 13.04 -3.96
N TRP A 230 -1.66 12.64 -2.99
CA TRP A 230 -1.16 12.19 -1.70
C TRP A 230 -0.63 10.76 -1.79
N SER A 231 0.59 10.56 -1.28
CA SER A 231 1.30 9.29 -1.37
C SER A 231 0.57 8.16 -0.62
N ARG A 232 0.21 8.34 0.65
CA ARG A 232 -0.53 7.28 1.36
C ARG A 232 -1.91 7.01 0.75
N GLY A 233 -2.58 8.03 0.21
CA GLY A 233 -3.85 7.89 -0.51
C GLY A 233 -3.74 6.94 -1.70
N ASN A 234 -2.74 7.15 -2.56
CA ASN A 234 -2.47 6.26 -3.69
C ASN A 234 -1.89 4.91 -3.24
N GLY A 235 -1.16 4.88 -2.12
CA GLY A 235 -0.72 3.65 -1.45
C GLY A 235 -1.90 2.75 -1.06
N TRP A 236 -2.96 3.32 -0.49
CA TRP A 236 -4.20 2.58 -0.20
C TRP A 236 -4.77 1.91 -1.45
N VAL A 237 -4.93 2.67 -2.53
CA VAL A 237 -5.53 2.14 -3.76
C VAL A 237 -4.65 1.05 -4.37
N LEU A 238 -3.35 1.29 -4.54
CA LEU A 238 -2.46 0.35 -5.23
C LEU A 238 -2.26 -0.95 -4.43
N SER A 239 -2.12 -0.85 -3.11
CA SER A 239 -2.06 -2.04 -2.25
C SER A 239 -3.41 -2.74 -2.12
N GLY A 240 -4.52 -2.00 -2.11
CA GLY A 240 -5.88 -2.56 -2.18
C GLY A 240 -6.08 -3.39 -3.45
N LEU A 241 -5.65 -2.89 -4.61
CA LEU A 241 -5.67 -3.62 -5.88
C LEU A 241 -4.86 -4.92 -5.81
N ALA A 242 -3.65 -4.89 -5.24
CA ALA A 242 -2.86 -6.11 -5.02
C ALA A 242 -3.60 -7.12 -4.13
N LEU A 243 -4.23 -6.68 -3.03
CA LEU A 243 -5.02 -7.56 -2.15
C LEU A 243 -6.26 -8.14 -2.86
N ILE A 244 -6.95 -7.34 -3.68
CA ILE A 244 -8.09 -7.80 -4.47
C ILE A 244 -7.64 -8.87 -5.46
N LEU A 245 -6.61 -8.58 -6.27
CA LEU A 245 -6.12 -9.48 -7.32
C LEU A 245 -5.48 -10.76 -6.76
N ASP A 246 -4.98 -10.74 -5.52
CA ASP A 246 -4.42 -11.93 -4.84
C ASP A 246 -5.48 -13.01 -4.57
N ASP A 247 -6.76 -12.62 -4.40
CA ASP A 247 -7.83 -13.52 -4.01
C ASP A 247 -9.03 -13.54 -4.98
N MET A 248 -9.12 -12.59 -5.92
CA MET A 248 -10.17 -12.51 -6.93
C MET A 248 -10.17 -13.72 -7.89
N PRO A 249 -11.34 -14.30 -8.23
CA PRO A 249 -11.44 -15.38 -9.21
C PRO A 249 -10.82 -14.98 -10.55
N GLN A 250 -10.02 -15.88 -11.14
CA GLN A 250 -9.27 -15.60 -12.37
C GLN A 250 -10.18 -15.32 -13.58
N ASP A 251 -11.40 -15.86 -13.56
CA ASP A 251 -12.43 -15.74 -14.58
C ASP A 251 -13.51 -14.69 -14.23
N TYR A 252 -13.32 -13.89 -13.18
CA TYR A 252 -14.26 -12.83 -12.84
C TYR A 252 -14.34 -11.80 -13.99
N LYS A 253 -15.56 -11.54 -14.47
CA LYS A 253 -15.85 -10.71 -15.67
C LYS A 253 -15.18 -9.33 -15.67
N HIS A 254 -14.98 -8.70 -14.51
CA HIS A 254 -14.37 -7.38 -14.39
C HIS A 254 -12.89 -7.42 -13.95
N ARG A 255 -12.27 -8.61 -13.79
CA ARG A 255 -10.85 -8.75 -13.44
C ARG A 255 -9.91 -7.94 -14.36
N PRO A 256 -10.11 -7.87 -15.70
CA PRO A 256 -9.26 -7.07 -16.57
C PRO A 256 -9.19 -5.58 -16.22
N PHE A 257 -10.28 -5.00 -15.68
CA PHE A 257 -10.27 -3.62 -15.21
C PHE A 257 -9.27 -3.42 -14.06
N TYR A 258 -9.34 -4.28 -13.04
CA TYR A 258 -8.44 -4.21 -11.88
C TYR A 258 -6.98 -4.47 -12.26
N GLU A 259 -6.72 -5.40 -13.18
CA GLU A 259 -5.36 -5.66 -13.68
C GLU A 259 -4.77 -4.47 -14.42
N ASN A 260 -5.55 -3.82 -15.29
CA ASN A 260 -5.10 -2.64 -16.04
C ASN A 260 -4.86 -1.45 -15.12
N LEU A 261 -5.80 -1.16 -14.21
CA LEU A 261 -5.65 -0.08 -13.24
C LEU A 261 -4.41 -0.28 -12.36
N PHE A 262 -4.17 -1.51 -11.90
CA PHE A 262 -2.98 -1.86 -11.13
C PHE A 262 -1.69 -1.59 -11.93
N LYS A 263 -1.63 -1.98 -13.21
CA LYS A 263 -0.45 -1.77 -14.07
C LYS A 263 -0.19 -0.29 -14.35
N GLU A 264 -1.23 0.48 -14.62
CA GLU A 264 -1.12 1.92 -14.89
C GLU A 264 -0.58 2.66 -13.68
N MET A 265 -1.20 2.46 -12.51
CA MET A 265 -0.75 3.06 -11.25
C MET A 265 0.66 2.57 -10.89
N ALA A 266 0.95 1.27 -11.00
CA ALA A 266 2.28 0.74 -10.71
C ALA A 266 3.36 1.38 -11.59
N SER A 267 3.09 1.58 -12.89
CA SER A 267 4.03 2.26 -13.79
C SER A 267 4.28 3.69 -13.35
N ARG A 268 3.21 4.43 -13.00
CA ARG A 268 3.35 5.82 -12.54
C ARG A 268 4.11 5.93 -11.22
N ILE A 269 3.78 5.08 -10.25
CA ILE A 269 4.45 5.06 -8.96
C ILE A 269 5.94 4.74 -9.12
N LEU A 270 6.30 3.81 -10.01
CA LEU A 270 7.70 3.54 -10.35
C LEU A 270 8.40 4.77 -10.94
N GLU A 271 7.77 5.46 -11.92
CA GLU A 271 8.31 6.67 -12.54
C GLU A 271 8.56 7.80 -11.52
N LEU A 272 7.74 7.86 -10.46
CA LEU A 272 7.80 8.88 -9.42
C LEU A 272 8.69 8.50 -8.22
N GLN A 273 9.36 7.34 -8.25
CA GLN A 273 10.21 6.91 -7.13
C GLN A 273 11.41 7.86 -6.97
N PRO A 274 11.59 8.51 -5.81
CA PRO A 274 12.77 9.33 -5.56
C PRO A 274 14.07 8.53 -5.57
N GLU A 275 15.19 9.21 -5.75
CA GLU A 275 16.51 8.57 -5.85
C GLU A 275 16.83 7.71 -4.63
N ASP A 276 16.50 8.19 -3.42
CA ASP A 276 16.73 7.48 -2.15
C ASP A 276 15.76 6.31 -1.88
N GLY A 277 14.76 6.10 -2.75
CA GLY A 277 13.83 4.98 -2.69
C GLY A 277 12.55 5.19 -1.89
N LEU A 278 12.42 6.28 -1.12
CA LEU A 278 11.20 6.58 -0.36
C LEU A 278 10.40 7.69 -1.05
N TRP A 279 9.14 7.40 -1.37
CA TRP A 279 8.20 8.41 -1.83
C TRP A 279 7.92 9.41 -0.70
N ARG A 280 7.89 10.69 -1.04
CA ARG A 280 7.47 11.74 -0.10
C ARG A 280 5.95 11.69 0.04
N THR A 281 5.43 12.41 1.03
CA THR A 281 3.98 12.47 1.23
C THR A 281 3.24 13.14 0.06
N SER A 282 3.89 14.02 -0.71
CA SER A 282 3.42 14.51 -2.02
C SER A 282 4.14 13.75 -3.14
N LEU A 283 3.36 13.20 -4.08
CA LEU A 283 3.92 12.46 -5.22
C LEU A 283 4.47 13.36 -6.32
N LEU A 284 3.89 14.56 -6.51
CA LEU A 284 4.28 15.47 -7.59
C LEU A 284 5.11 16.67 -7.12
N CYS A 285 5.22 16.90 -5.81
CA CYS A 285 6.10 17.89 -5.20
C CYS A 285 6.96 17.27 -4.07
N PRO A 286 7.77 16.24 -4.38
CA PRO A 286 8.64 15.62 -3.38
C PRO A 286 9.66 16.59 -2.78
N GLU A 287 10.07 17.62 -3.51
CA GLU A 287 11.01 18.65 -3.05
C GLU A 287 10.48 19.49 -1.87
N ALA A 288 9.17 19.47 -1.60
CA ALA A 288 8.59 20.12 -0.42
C ALA A 288 8.90 19.39 0.90
N TYR A 289 9.49 18.19 0.84
CA TYR A 289 9.77 17.36 2.01
C TYR A 289 11.21 16.82 2.00
N GLU A 290 11.95 17.12 3.06
CA GLU A 290 13.37 16.77 3.18
C GLU A 290 13.61 15.26 3.28
N HIS A 291 12.63 14.49 3.76
CA HIS A 291 12.73 13.04 3.94
C HIS A 291 11.49 12.33 3.37
N GLY A 292 11.68 11.11 2.85
CA GLY A 292 10.58 10.27 2.40
C GLY A 292 9.67 9.80 3.54
N GLU A 293 8.45 9.40 3.19
CA GLU A 293 7.41 8.98 4.13
C GLU A 293 7.19 7.46 4.05
N VAL A 294 7.14 6.79 5.20
CA VAL A 294 7.26 5.33 5.29
C VAL A 294 5.96 4.59 4.98
N SER A 295 4.79 5.10 5.35
CA SER A 295 3.53 4.36 5.16
C SER A 295 3.14 4.23 3.69
N GLY A 296 3.14 5.33 2.92
CA GLY A 296 2.90 5.30 1.48
C GLY A 296 3.94 4.43 0.76
N SER A 297 5.23 4.63 1.08
CA SER A 297 6.32 3.83 0.53
C SER A 297 6.19 2.33 0.85
N GLY A 298 5.72 1.98 2.04
CA GLY A 298 5.44 0.60 2.45
C GLY A 298 4.35 -0.05 1.58
N PHE A 299 3.24 0.66 1.35
CA PHE A 299 2.17 0.16 0.48
C PHE A 299 2.62 -0.03 -0.97
N TYR A 300 3.42 0.90 -1.51
CA TYR A 300 3.99 0.75 -2.85
C TYR A 300 4.96 -0.41 -2.93
N THR A 301 5.85 -0.55 -1.95
CA THR A 301 6.81 -1.67 -1.89
C THR A 301 6.07 -3.01 -1.86
N PHE A 302 5.01 -3.12 -1.04
CA PHE A 302 4.14 -4.29 -1.03
C PHE A 302 3.53 -4.58 -2.41
N ALA A 303 2.87 -3.60 -3.01
CA ALA A 303 2.10 -3.80 -4.23
C ALA A 303 3.01 -4.10 -5.43
N LEU A 304 4.13 -3.38 -5.57
CA LEU A 304 5.12 -3.60 -6.62
C LEU A 304 5.81 -4.97 -6.46
N ALA A 305 6.21 -5.34 -5.24
CA ALA A 305 6.76 -6.66 -4.96
C ALA A 305 5.76 -7.78 -5.26
N TRP A 306 4.51 -7.62 -4.84
CA TRP A 306 3.42 -8.55 -5.16
C TRP A 306 3.24 -8.67 -6.68
N GLY A 307 3.25 -7.56 -7.41
CA GLY A 307 3.11 -7.53 -8.86
C GLY A 307 4.25 -8.28 -9.57
N VAL A 308 5.49 -8.12 -9.12
CA VAL A 308 6.65 -8.89 -9.63
C VAL A 308 6.51 -10.38 -9.30
N ASN A 309 6.19 -10.71 -8.06
CA ASN A 309 6.08 -12.10 -7.59
C ASN A 309 4.98 -12.90 -8.31
N ASN A 310 3.92 -12.22 -8.75
CA ASN A 310 2.78 -12.82 -9.45
C ASN A 310 2.86 -12.67 -10.98
N GLY A 311 3.98 -12.19 -11.52
CA GLY A 311 4.17 -12.03 -12.97
C GLY A 311 3.29 -10.94 -13.61
N MET A 312 2.70 -10.07 -12.80
CA MET A 312 1.89 -8.94 -13.25
C MET A 312 2.76 -7.77 -13.73
N LEU A 313 3.96 -7.64 -13.16
CA LEU A 313 4.95 -6.60 -13.46
C LEU A 313 6.26 -7.23 -13.91
N ASP A 314 6.94 -6.58 -14.86
CA ASP A 314 8.23 -7.04 -15.37
C ASP A 314 9.32 -7.03 -14.28
N LYS A 315 9.93 -8.20 -14.05
CA LYS A 315 10.92 -8.37 -12.98
C LYS A 315 12.11 -7.43 -13.14
N ALA A 316 12.67 -7.34 -14.34
CA ALA A 316 13.88 -6.55 -14.60
C ALA A 316 13.65 -5.04 -14.40
N LYS A 317 12.44 -4.57 -14.75
CA LYS A 317 12.03 -3.17 -14.60
C LYS A 317 11.73 -2.78 -13.15
N TYR A 318 11.01 -3.62 -12.40
CA TYR A 318 10.44 -3.24 -11.10
C TYR A 318 11.25 -3.72 -9.88
N GLN A 319 11.96 -4.84 -9.96
CA GLN A 319 12.67 -5.39 -8.80
C GLN A 319 13.72 -4.44 -8.18
N PRO A 320 14.58 -3.75 -8.96
CA PRO A 320 15.57 -2.84 -8.38
C PRO A 320 14.92 -1.70 -7.59
N ALA A 321 13.77 -1.20 -8.04
CA ALA A 321 13.01 -0.17 -7.34
C ALA A 321 12.42 -0.67 -6.02
N VAL A 322 11.90 -1.90 -6.01
CA VAL A 322 11.38 -2.56 -4.79
C VAL A 322 12.49 -2.80 -3.77
N GLU A 323 13.65 -3.31 -4.20
CA GLU A 323 14.81 -3.55 -3.33
C GLU A 323 15.29 -2.24 -2.71
N LYS A 324 15.43 -1.18 -3.52
CA LYS A 324 15.80 0.16 -3.06
C LYS A 324 14.82 0.71 -2.02
N ALA A 325 13.52 0.59 -2.28
CA ALA A 325 12.50 1.03 -1.34
C ALA A 325 12.54 0.24 -0.02
N TRP A 326 12.69 -1.08 -0.10
CA TRP A 326 12.81 -1.93 1.09
C TRP A 326 14.05 -1.58 1.93
N GLU A 327 15.21 -1.37 1.31
CA GLU A 327 16.41 -0.96 2.02
C GLU A 327 16.21 0.37 2.75
N ALA A 328 15.52 1.32 2.13
CA ALA A 328 15.23 2.61 2.75
C ALA A 328 14.20 2.50 3.88
N LEU A 329 13.14 1.69 3.69
CA LEU A 329 12.16 1.39 4.74
C LEU A 329 12.83 0.75 5.97
N ALA A 330 13.70 -0.24 5.76
CA ALA A 330 14.40 -0.94 6.83
C ALA A 330 15.29 0.00 7.65
N LYS A 331 15.90 1.01 7.03
CA LYS A 331 16.69 2.05 7.72
C LYS A 331 15.85 3.00 8.59
N CYS A 332 14.55 3.09 8.34
CA CYS A 332 13.62 3.90 9.15
C CYS A 332 13.11 3.15 10.39
N GLN A 333 13.41 1.86 10.54
CA GLN A 333 13.08 1.10 11.74
C GLN A 333 14.09 1.39 12.85
N HIS A 334 13.61 1.68 14.05
CA HIS A 334 14.44 1.86 15.24
C HIS A 334 14.90 0.49 15.79
N ASN A 335 15.95 0.50 16.61
CA ASN A 335 16.53 -0.74 17.17
C ASN A 335 15.54 -1.58 17.99
N ASP A 336 14.59 -0.92 18.65
CA ASP A 336 13.52 -1.50 19.46
C ASP A 336 12.33 -2.03 18.64
N GLY A 337 12.34 -1.82 17.32
CA GLY A 337 11.32 -2.30 16.40
C GLY A 337 10.37 -1.23 15.88
N ARG A 338 10.35 -0.02 16.45
CA ARG A 338 9.46 1.06 16.00
C ARG A 338 9.67 1.39 14.53
N VAL A 339 8.59 1.46 13.76
CA VAL A 339 8.61 1.96 12.38
C VAL A 339 8.41 3.48 12.40
N GLY A 340 9.49 4.23 12.18
CA GLY A 340 9.49 5.70 12.19
C GLY A 340 9.15 6.32 10.83
N TRP A 341 9.19 7.66 10.73
CA TRP A 341 8.91 8.41 9.49
C TRP A 341 7.52 8.17 8.90
N VAL A 342 6.56 7.81 9.76
CA VAL A 342 5.16 7.63 9.37
C VAL A 342 4.42 8.94 9.58
N GLN A 343 3.77 9.47 8.55
CA GLN A 343 2.87 10.61 8.70
C GLN A 343 1.64 10.18 9.53
N ASN A 344 1.22 11.02 10.48
CA ASN A 344 0.03 10.79 11.29
C ASN A 344 -1.27 10.75 10.44
N ILE A 345 -2.39 10.42 11.08
CA ILE A 345 -3.71 10.42 10.43
C ILE A 345 -3.93 11.77 9.73
N GLY A 346 -4.32 11.72 8.45
CA GLY A 346 -4.45 12.89 7.59
C GLY A 346 -5.19 12.55 6.30
N ALA A 347 -5.40 13.56 5.46
CA ALA A 347 -6.14 13.45 4.20
C ALA A 347 -5.42 14.11 3.02
N PHE A 348 -4.19 14.57 3.22
CA PHE A 348 -3.36 15.29 2.24
C PHE A 348 -1.89 15.24 2.67
N PRO A 349 -0.95 15.71 1.83
CA PRO A 349 0.47 15.78 2.16
C PRO A 349 0.78 16.57 3.44
N GLU A 350 1.38 15.92 4.44
CA GLU A 350 1.88 16.57 5.68
C GLU A 350 3.21 15.94 6.14
N PRO A 351 4.07 16.69 6.84
CA PRO A 351 5.37 16.19 7.26
C PRO A 351 5.29 15.03 8.26
N ALA A 352 6.32 14.20 8.26
CA ALA A 352 6.59 13.16 9.25
C ALA A 352 7.96 13.41 9.90
N SER A 353 8.27 12.67 10.95
CA SER A 353 9.57 12.73 11.62
C SER A 353 10.11 11.33 11.91
N ALA A 354 11.40 11.21 12.18
CA ALA A 354 12.02 9.94 12.57
C ALA A 354 11.28 9.23 13.72
N ASN A 355 10.64 9.97 14.62
CA ASN A 355 9.94 9.42 15.79
C ASN A 355 8.42 9.30 15.61
N SER A 356 7.83 9.76 14.49
CA SER A 356 6.40 9.58 14.26
C SER A 356 6.12 8.18 13.73
N TRP A 357 5.11 7.54 14.32
CA TRP A 357 4.72 6.15 14.08
C TRP A 357 3.19 6.04 14.15
N GLN A 358 2.63 5.05 13.47
CA GLN A 358 1.22 4.66 13.55
C GLN A 358 1.09 3.16 13.31
N ASN A 359 0.03 2.56 13.87
CA ASN A 359 -0.30 1.14 13.67
C ASN A 359 -0.43 0.77 12.19
N PHE A 360 -1.09 1.59 11.36
CA PHE A 360 -1.20 1.38 9.93
C PHE A 360 0.14 1.51 9.20
N GLY A 361 1.09 2.29 9.72
CA GLY A 361 2.46 2.37 9.20
C GLY A 361 3.23 1.08 9.44
N THR A 362 3.10 0.50 10.64
CA THR A 362 3.59 -0.86 10.93
C THR A 362 2.91 -1.89 10.02
N GLY A 363 1.60 -1.76 9.80
CA GLY A 363 0.85 -2.59 8.85
C GLY A 363 1.46 -2.56 7.44
N ALA A 364 1.71 -1.37 6.89
CA ALA A 364 2.35 -1.19 5.59
C ALA A 364 3.76 -1.79 5.53
N PHE A 365 4.56 -1.62 6.59
CA PHE A 365 5.90 -2.22 6.69
C PHE A 365 5.86 -3.76 6.69
N LEU A 366 4.92 -4.35 7.43
CA LEU A 366 4.69 -5.80 7.46
C LEU A 366 4.21 -6.33 6.10
N MET A 367 3.33 -5.58 5.43
CA MET A 367 2.91 -5.91 4.06
C MET A 367 4.12 -5.92 3.11
N ALA A 368 4.93 -4.87 3.11
CA ALA A 368 6.13 -4.77 2.27
C ALA A 368 7.08 -5.96 2.51
N GLY A 369 7.45 -6.20 3.77
CA GLY A 369 8.33 -7.31 4.14
C GLY A 369 7.75 -8.67 3.71
N SER A 370 6.43 -8.86 3.81
CA SER A 370 5.77 -10.12 3.44
C SER A 370 5.96 -10.51 1.97
N GLU A 371 6.04 -9.55 1.05
CA GLU A 371 6.24 -9.80 -0.38
C GLU A 371 7.73 -9.77 -0.77
N VAL A 372 8.52 -8.90 -0.14
CA VAL A 372 9.99 -8.85 -0.29
C VAL A 372 10.63 -10.20 0.06
N LEU A 373 10.13 -10.91 1.09
CA LEU A 373 10.57 -12.27 1.45
C LEU A 373 10.44 -13.29 0.31
N LYS A 374 9.47 -13.10 -0.58
CA LYS A 374 9.15 -14.04 -1.67
C LYS A 374 9.95 -13.75 -2.93
N MET A 375 10.60 -12.59 -3.03
CA MET A 375 11.42 -12.22 -4.17
C MET A 375 12.60 -13.19 -4.35
N LYS A 376 12.98 -13.41 -5.61
CA LYS A 376 13.95 -14.41 -6.05
C LYS A 376 15.20 -13.80 -6.64
#